data_AF-A0AAD6T9Q6-F1
#
_entry.id   AF-A0AAD6T9Q6-F1
#
_cell.length_a   1.000
_cell.length_b   1.000
_cell.length_c   1.000
_cell.angle_alpha   90.00
_cell.angle_beta   90.00
_cell.angle_gamma   90.00
#
_symmetry.space_group_name_H-M   'P 1'
#
loop_
_entity.id
_entity.type
_entity.pdbx_description
1 polymer ?
#
loop_
_entity_poly.entity_id
_entity_poly.type
_entity_poly.pdbx_seq_one_letter_code
_entity_poly.pdbx_strand_id
1 'polypeptide(L)'
;MVTLRQRLFLTVKFSHSSRYLSILQNIGRRSDKVDRRTLTHTLPLAIIMLQRNSFLPRCSSHLYGVQRNCREEAIPLGLPVCPFLAFSPMMSINTSGTCATTRLTQCRDFGVYMNDVTRKFERDPEYATDLMSRWSEETKAEWPPILYLYERDWGHLVFTDLTTTRFLLVMIFPNECDCGNFSHHDYGALTKFQADRFMSLLKYLYHTEQKPNWFAFTHLTRMVRATFVTQSNGYTLDPMFLGTLEPPPSDVRNIFHVTSQTFIPSLLSNELESIDTLLKQSNKRVPKTVRYEVLGSKDSRPDVSAVWKSKNSRQCAHCQKSSTSDLQLCSRCRLIHYCSRECQRSAWPMHKLVCNKA
;
A
#
# COMPACT_ATOMS: atom_id res chain seq x y z
N MET A 1 52.34 -32.49 -18.86
CA MET A 1 52.66 -32.55 -17.42
C MET A 1 52.46 -31.15 -16.85
N VAL A 2 51.30 -30.82 -16.27
CA VAL A 2 50.75 -31.18 -14.95
C VAL A 2 50.96 -30.03 -13.95
N THR A 3 49.83 -29.39 -13.58
CA THR A 3 49.52 -28.67 -12.31
C THR A 3 50.21 -27.32 -12.04
N LEU A 4 49.64 -26.36 -11.28
CA LEU A 4 48.63 -26.44 -10.22
C LEU A 4 47.89 -25.08 -10.06
N ARG A 5 46.62 -25.15 -9.64
CA ARG A 5 45.71 -24.04 -9.29
C ARG A 5 46.05 -23.43 -7.92
N GLN A 6 45.70 -22.17 -7.70
CA GLN A 6 45.13 -21.71 -6.42
C GLN A 6 44.16 -20.54 -6.61
N ARG A 7 42.92 -20.73 -6.14
CA ARG A 7 41.83 -19.74 -6.00
C ARG A 7 41.83 -19.24 -4.55
N LEU A 8 41.69 -17.94 -4.35
CA LEU A 8 41.34 -17.34 -3.05
C LEU A 8 39.83 -17.05 -3.03
N PHE A 9 39.12 -17.70 -2.10
CA PHE A 9 37.76 -17.38 -1.67
C PHE A 9 37.87 -16.77 -0.27
N LEU A 10 37.34 -15.56 -0.06
CA LEU A 10 37.09 -15.01 1.27
C LEU A 10 35.61 -15.20 1.60
N THR A 11 35.36 -16.04 2.60
CA THR A 11 34.06 -16.25 3.23
C THR A 11 34.21 -15.77 4.67
N VAL A 12 33.51 -14.71 5.07
CA VAL A 12 33.47 -14.26 6.47
C VAL A 12 32.18 -14.78 7.08
N LYS A 13 32.30 -15.80 7.93
CA LYS A 13 31.31 -16.18 8.95
C LYS A 13 31.69 -15.46 10.24
N PHE A 14 30.75 -14.77 10.88
CA PHE A 14 30.85 -14.44 12.31
C PHE A 14 29.62 -14.96 13.03
N SER A 15 29.87 -15.94 13.91
CA SER A 15 29.02 -16.37 15.01
C SER A 15 29.64 -15.87 16.30
N HIS A 16 28.92 -15.16 17.16
CA HIS A 16 29.14 -15.27 18.60
C HIS A 16 27.92 -14.86 19.41
N SER A 17 27.47 -15.83 20.21
CA SER A 17 26.52 -15.74 21.30
C SER A 17 27.16 -15.15 22.56
N SER A 18 26.31 -14.55 23.40
CA SER A 18 26.32 -14.66 24.87
C SER A 18 27.54 -14.13 25.63
N ARG A 19 27.40 -12.94 26.22
CA ARG A 19 28.12 -12.48 27.43
C ARG A 19 27.52 -11.16 27.91
N TYR A 20 26.45 -11.22 28.72
CA TYR A 20 26.05 -10.12 29.61
C TYR A 20 25.12 -10.68 30.70
N LEU A 21 25.66 -11.50 31.59
CA LEU A 21 25.02 -11.93 32.84
C LEU A 21 26.12 -12.40 33.81
N SER A 22 26.87 -11.45 34.37
CA SER A 22 27.63 -11.61 35.62
C SER A 22 28.27 -10.28 35.97
N ILE A 23 27.76 -9.61 37.01
CA ILE A 23 28.42 -8.68 37.96
C ILE A 23 27.27 -7.91 38.62
N LEU A 24 26.56 -8.58 39.54
CA LEU A 24 25.78 -7.96 40.61
C LEU A 24 25.64 -9.01 41.71
N GLN A 25 26.68 -9.20 42.51
CA GLN A 25 26.64 -9.81 43.84
C GLN A 25 27.98 -9.59 44.55
N ASN A 26 27.91 -9.16 45.82
CA ASN A 26 29.00 -8.79 46.75
C ASN A 26 29.52 -7.35 46.52
N ILE A 27 29.48 -6.39 47.44
CA ILE A 27 29.61 -6.45 48.91
C ILE A 27 28.81 -5.28 49.52
N GLY A 28 27.97 -5.58 50.51
CA GLY A 28 27.57 -4.60 51.52
C GLY A 28 28.45 -4.78 52.76
N ARG A 29 28.99 -3.67 53.29
CA ARG A 29 29.16 -3.34 54.74
C ARG A 29 30.13 -2.16 54.93
N ARG A 30 29.77 -1.30 55.91
CA ARG A 30 30.47 -0.15 56.55
C ARG A 30 29.98 1.22 56.04
N SER A 31 29.00 1.84 56.71
CA SER A 31 29.01 2.61 57.98
C SER A 31 29.66 4.00 57.88
N ASP A 32 28.80 4.98 58.18
CA ASP A 32 29.01 6.24 58.88
C ASP A 32 29.47 7.52 58.14
N LYS A 33 28.53 8.48 58.21
CA LYS A 33 28.66 9.94 58.34
C LYS A 33 29.36 10.71 57.21
N VAL A 34 28.64 11.68 56.63
CA VAL A 34 28.99 13.12 56.60
C VAL A 34 27.96 13.90 55.76
N ASP A 35 27.89 15.20 56.06
CA ASP A 35 26.87 16.23 55.93
C ASP A 35 26.23 16.58 54.57
N ARG A 36 25.05 17.20 54.72
CA ARG A 36 24.34 18.03 53.74
C ARG A 36 25.13 19.28 53.37
N ARG A 37 25.31 19.57 52.07
CA ARG A 37 24.87 20.81 51.38
C ARG A 37 25.46 20.91 49.95
N THR A 38 24.58 21.35 49.03
CA THR A 38 24.85 22.05 47.75
C THR A 38 25.68 21.38 46.66
N LEU A 39 25.04 21.04 45.53
CA LEU A 39 25.39 21.60 44.20
C LEU A 39 24.38 21.20 43.11
N THR A 40 24.35 22.06 42.11
CA THR A 40 23.32 22.34 41.11
C THR A 40 23.54 21.67 39.75
N HIS A 41 22.42 21.42 39.04
CA HIS A 41 22.21 21.37 37.58
C HIS A 41 23.12 20.50 36.68
N THR A 42 22.55 19.41 36.13
CA THR A 42 22.58 19.03 34.68
C THR A 42 21.70 17.78 34.42
N LEU A 43 20.95 17.79 33.31
CA LEU A 43 19.98 16.80 32.75
C LEU A 43 20.64 15.45 32.33
N PRO A 44 19.92 14.43 31.78
CA PRO A 44 18.51 14.01 31.91
C PRO A 44 18.37 12.50 32.28
N LEU A 45 17.24 12.09 32.88
CA LEU A 45 16.93 10.66 33.10
C LEU A 45 15.98 10.11 32.05
N ALA A 46 16.50 9.12 31.32
CA ALA A 46 15.75 8.10 30.64
C ALA A 46 15.32 7.00 31.64
N ILE A 47 14.24 6.30 31.29
CA ILE A 47 13.89 4.93 31.74
C ILE A 47 13.46 4.77 33.21
N ILE A 48 12.14 4.69 33.43
CA ILE A 48 11.54 3.63 34.26
C ILE A 48 10.39 3.01 33.47
N MET A 49 10.61 1.75 33.11
CA MET A 49 9.64 0.80 32.59
C MET A 49 9.20 -0.10 33.76
N LEU A 50 7.98 -0.63 33.65
CA LEU A 50 7.47 -1.84 34.33
C LEU A 50 6.88 -1.68 35.74
N GLN A 51 5.55 -1.58 35.77
CA GLN A 51 4.70 -2.52 36.51
C GLN A 51 3.32 -2.56 35.84
N ARG A 52 3.00 -3.62 35.10
CA ARG A 52 1.60 -3.99 34.92
C ARG A 52 1.42 -5.50 34.76
N ASN A 53 0.80 -6.04 35.79
CA ASN A 53 0.28 -7.38 35.93
C ASN A 53 -0.74 -7.71 34.83
N SER A 54 -0.53 -8.87 34.23
CA SER A 54 -1.52 -9.93 33.99
C SER A 54 -2.99 -9.60 34.30
N PHE A 55 -3.83 -9.55 33.28
CA PHE A 55 -5.19 -10.11 33.29
C PHE A 55 -5.67 -10.29 31.83
N LEU A 56 -5.65 -11.54 31.36
CA LEU A 56 -6.44 -11.99 30.20
C LEU A 56 -7.73 -12.62 30.74
N PRO A 57 -8.91 -12.34 30.20
CA PRO A 57 -10.04 -13.23 30.33
C PRO A 57 -10.10 -14.20 29.14
N ARG A 58 -10.21 -15.48 29.47
CA ARG A 58 -10.58 -16.59 28.57
C ARG A 58 -12.01 -16.39 28.07
N CYS A 59 -12.23 -16.53 26.77
CA CYS A 59 -13.55 -16.81 26.20
C CYS A 59 -13.85 -18.31 26.30
N SER A 60 -14.95 -18.66 26.95
CA SER A 60 -15.58 -19.98 26.87
C SER A 60 -16.98 -19.85 26.28
N SER A 61 -17.31 -20.82 25.45
CA SER A 61 -18.54 -21.05 24.69
C SER A 61 -19.71 -21.58 25.54
N HIS A 62 -20.91 -21.51 24.93
CA HIS A 62 -22.22 -22.11 25.29
C HIS A 62 -22.99 -21.40 26.44
N LEU A 63 -24.33 -21.19 26.44
CA LEU A 63 -25.48 -21.80 25.77
C LEU A 63 -26.71 -20.83 25.83
N TYR A 64 -27.67 -21.04 24.91
CA TYR A 64 -29.11 -20.69 24.87
C TYR A 64 -29.77 -19.82 25.98
N GLY A 65 -30.48 -18.78 25.51
CA GLY A 65 -31.91 -18.46 25.77
C GLY A 65 -32.41 -18.16 27.20
N VAL A 66 -32.99 -16.96 27.40
CA VAL A 66 -34.29 -16.69 28.06
C VAL A 66 -34.53 -15.17 28.08
N GLN A 67 -35.64 -14.74 27.45
CA GLN A 67 -36.23 -13.41 27.64
C GLN A 67 -36.75 -13.28 29.08
N ARG A 68 -36.31 -12.26 29.83
CA ARG A 68 -37.11 -11.66 30.91
C ARG A 68 -36.88 -10.15 31.01
N ASN A 69 -38.00 -9.46 31.19
CA ASN A 69 -38.16 -8.05 31.49
C ASN A 69 -37.25 -7.59 32.64
N CYS A 70 -36.47 -6.54 32.42
CA CYS A 70 -35.90 -5.73 33.50
C CYS A 70 -36.48 -4.31 33.42
N ARG A 71 -37.04 -3.90 34.56
CA ARG A 71 -37.65 -2.61 34.85
C ARG A 71 -36.62 -1.48 34.80
N GLU A 72 -37.18 -0.30 34.55
CA GLU A 72 -36.55 1.02 34.62
C GLU A 72 -35.87 1.24 35.98
N GLU A 73 -34.57 1.53 35.94
CA GLU A 73 -33.89 2.30 36.99
C GLU A 73 -33.17 3.49 36.33
N ALA A 74 -33.49 4.68 36.83
CA ALA A 74 -32.97 5.96 36.36
C ALA A 74 -31.51 6.15 36.82
N ILE A 75 -30.62 6.40 35.86
CA ILE A 75 -29.22 6.81 36.11
C ILE A 75 -29.08 8.30 35.73
N PRO A 76 -28.36 9.14 36.50
CA PRO A 76 -28.31 10.57 36.27
C PRO A 76 -27.47 10.96 35.03
N LEU A 77 -27.95 12.02 34.40
CA LEU A 77 -27.40 12.76 33.27
C LEU A 77 -25.93 13.16 33.48
N GLY A 78 -25.09 13.03 32.44
CA GLY A 78 -23.81 13.75 32.41
C GLY A 78 -22.66 13.21 31.56
N LEU A 79 -22.83 12.20 30.69
CA LEU A 79 -21.77 11.78 29.78
C LEU A 79 -22.14 12.08 28.31
N PRO A 80 -21.20 12.62 27.50
CA PRO A 80 -21.45 12.87 26.09
C PRO A 80 -21.68 11.52 25.42
N VAL A 81 -22.90 11.34 24.92
CA VAL A 81 -23.29 10.20 24.09
C VAL A 81 -22.40 10.22 22.86
N CYS A 82 -21.44 9.29 22.76
CA CYS A 82 -20.76 9.05 21.50
C CYS A 82 -21.86 8.79 20.46
N PRO A 83 -21.91 9.55 19.35
CA PRO A 83 -22.84 9.24 18.29
C PRO A 83 -22.42 7.88 17.75
N PHE A 84 -23.14 6.84 18.16
CA PHE A 84 -23.12 5.56 17.47
C PHE A 84 -23.45 5.88 16.02
N LEU A 85 -22.42 5.83 15.16
CA LEU A 85 -22.58 5.91 13.72
C LEU A 85 -23.64 4.88 13.36
N ALA A 86 -24.80 5.35 12.90
CA ALA A 86 -25.89 4.50 12.46
C ALA A 86 -25.33 3.56 11.38
N PHE A 87 -25.07 2.32 11.77
CA PHE A 87 -24.44 1.32 10.92
C PHE A 87 -25.50 0.93 9.90
N SER A 88 -25.36 1.36 8.64
CA SER A 88 -26.25 0.90 7.56
C SER A 88 -26.09 -0.62 7.43
N PRO A 89 -27.09 -1.44 7.79
CA PRO A 89 -26.94 -2.89 7.92
C PRO A 89 -26.85 -3.63 6.57
N MET A 90 -26.72 -2.91 5.45
CA MET A 90 -26.70 -3.46 4.09
C MET A 90 -25.35 -3.30 3.37
N MET A 91 -24.31 -2.75 4.00
CA MET A 91 -22.99 -2.63 3.34
C MET A 91 -22.17 -3.92 3.48
N SER A 92 -22.33 -4.84 2.54
CA SER A 92 -21.41 -5.97 2.39
C SER A 92 -20.01 -5.47 1.99
N ILE A 93 -18.95 -5.98 2.63
CA ILE A 93 -17.57 -5.66 2.27
C ILE A 93 -17.24 -6.30 0.91
N ASN A 94 -17.20 -5.47 -0.14
CA ASN A 94 -16.77 -5.92 -1.46
C ASN A 94 -15.25 -6.07 -1.53
N THR A 95 -14.75 -7.24 -1.15
CA THR A 95 -13.32 -7.58 -1.24
C THR A 95 -12.78 -7.74 -2.68
N SER A 96 -13.68 -7.89 -3.66
CA SER A 96 -13.31 -7.96 -5.08
C SER A 96 -13.22 -6.59 -5.77
N GLY A 97 -13.72 -5.53 -5.13
CA GLY A 97 -13.70 -4.19 -5.69
C GLY A 97 -12.28 -3.69 -5.96
N THR A 98 -12.08 -3.14 -7.16
CA THR A 98 -10.82 -2.52 -7.63
C THR A 98 -10.87 -0.99 -7.58
N CYS A 99 -11.96 -0.41 -7.08
CA CYS A 99 -12.11 1.04 -6.94
C CYS A 99 -11.43 1.52 -5.65
N ALA A 100 -10.38 2.33 -5.77
CA ALA A 100 -9.65 2.87 -4.62
C ALA A 100 -10.56 3.68 -3.68
N THR A 101 -11.47 4.49 -4.24
CA THR A 101 -12.44 5.29 -3.48
C THR A 101 -13.28 4.47 -2.51
N THR A 102 -13.88 3.39 -3.02
CA THR A 102 -14.71 2.48 -2.21
C THR A 102 -13.88 1.82 -1.13
N ARG A 103 -12.65 1.38 -1.46
CA ARG A 103 -11.78 0.68 -0.52
C ARG A 103 -11.24 1.56 0.59
N LEU A 104 -10.81 2.78 0.28
CA LEU A 104 -10.39 3.75 1.29
C LEU A 104 -11.56 4.13 2.21
N THR A 105 -12.76 4.31 1.64
CA THR A 105 -13.97 4.55 2.44
C THR A 105 -14.28 3.37 3.36
N GLN A 106 -14.17 2.14 2.88
CA GLN A 106 -14.35 0.94 3.69
C GLN A 106 -13.26 0.79 4.77
N CYS A 107 -12.00 1.12 4.47
CA CYS A 107 -10.92 1.07 5.47
C CYS A 107 -11.18 2.06 6.61
N ARG A 108 -11.68 3.25 6.28
CA ARG A 108 -12.09 4.24 7.29
C ARG A 108 -13.29 3.76 8.10
N ASP A 109 -14.32 3.26 7.44
CA ASP A 109 -15.63 3.02 8.07
C ASP A 109 -15.68 1.66 8.80
N PHE A 110 -14.94 0.65 8.33
CA PHE A 110 -14.92 -0.73 8.88
C PHE A 110 -13.57 -1.18 9.46
N GLY A 111 -12.53 -0.35 9.33
CA GLY A 111 -11.17 -0.69 9.72
C GLY A 111 -10.38 -1.40 8.62
N VAL A 112 -9.06 -1.36 8.76
CA VAL A 112 -8.11 -1.84 7.76
C VAL A 112 -8.14 -3.38 7.64
N TYR A 113 -8.19 -4.11 8.76
CA TYR A 113 -8.21 -5.58 8.75
C TYR A 113 -9.40 -6.18 7.98
N MET A 114 -10.55 -5.52 8.00
CA MET A 114 -11.73 -5.96 7.24
C MET A 114 -11.54 -5.82 5.73
N ASN A 115 -10.57 -5.02 5.30
CA ASN A 115 -10.26 -4.74 3.90
C ASN A 115 -8.99 -5.43 3.41
N ASP A 116 -8.32 -6.17 4.28
CA ASP A 116 -7.11 -6.91 3.99
C ASP A 116 -7.32 -7.86 2.79
N VAL A 117 -6.45 -7.75 1.79
CA VAL A 117 -6.44 -8.60 0.61
C VAL A 117 -5.32 -9.64 0.60
N THR A 118 -4.68 -9.92 1.74
CA THR A 118 -3.58 -10.88 1.90
C THR A 118 -3.91 -12.24 1.31
N ARG A 119 -5.14 -12.71 1.52
CA ARG A 119 -5.67 -13.96 0.94
C ARG A 119 -5.60 -14.05 -0.59
N LYS A 120 -5.49 -12.91 -1.31
CA LYS A 120 -5.30 -12.92 -2.77
C LYS A 120 -3.90 -13.38 -3.17
N PHE A 121 -2.95 -13.32 -2.25
CA PHE A 121 -1.55 -13.70 -2.45
C PHE A 121 -1.22 -15.10 -1.95
N GLU A 122 -2.14 -15.75 -1.22
CA GLU A 122 -2.02 -17.16 -0.80
C GLU A 122 -2.25 -18.16 -1.95
N ARG A 123 -2.43 -17.67 -3.19
CA ARG A 123 -2.57 -18.53 -4.36
C ARG A 123 -1.24 -19.19 -4.70
N ASP A 124 -1.32 -20.25 -5.51
CA ASP A 124 -0.14 -20.96 -6.01
C ASP A 124 0.90 -19.95 -6.57
N PRO A 125 2.21 -20.12 -6.24
CA PRO A 125 3.28 -19.23 -6.69
C PRO A 125 3.30 -18.95 -8.19
N GLU A 126 2.76 -19.85 -9.02
CA GLU A 126 2.63 -19.64 -10.46
C GLU A 126 1.71 -18.46 -10.82
N TYR A 127 0.74 -18.14 -9.96
CA TYR A 127 -0.25 -17.06 -10.16
C TYR A 127 -0.06 -15.87 -9.21
N ALA A 128 0.70 -16.03 -8.14
CA ALA A 128 1.04 -14.94 -7.23
C ALA A 128 2.27 -14.18 -7.76
N THR A 129 2.15 -12.87 -7.94
CA THR A 129 3.32 -12.02 -8.15
C THR A 129 4.30 -12.21 -6.99
N ASP A 130 5.52 -12.65 -7.30
CA ASP A 130 6.59 -13.05 -6.35
C ASP A 130 6.91 -11.99 -5.28
N LEU A 131 6.47 -10.75 -5.48
CA LEU A 131 6.61 -9.67 -4.50
C LEU A 131 6.09 -10.03 -3.10
N MET A 132 5.03 -10.86 -3.01
CA MET A 132 4.40 -11.20 -1.72
C MET A 132 5.05 -12.38 -1.00
N SER A 133 5.75 -13.25 -1.73
CA SER A 133 6.51 -14.35 -1.12
C SER A 133 7.66 -13.80 -0.25
N ARG A 134 8.16 -12.61 -0.60
CA ARG A 134 9.30 -11.94 0.04
C ARG A 134 8.90 -10.96 1.13
N TRP A 135 7.61 -10.70 1.31
CA TRP A 135 7.09 -9.84 2.37
C TRP A 135 6.99 -10.67 3.66
N SER A 136 7.78 -10.34 4.68
CA SER A 136 7.81 -11.12 5.92
C SER A 136 6.47 -11.01 6.66
N GLU A 137 6.11 -12.03 7.44
CA GLU A 137 4.90 -12.01 8.28
C GLU A 137 4.86 -10.81 9.23
N GLU A 138 6.03 -10.39 9.75
CA GLU A 138 6.15 -9.20 10.60
C GLU A 138 5.78 -7.92 9.84
N THR A 139 6.27 -7.75 8.60
CA THR A 139 5.93 -6.58 7.79
C THR A 139 4.47 -6.63 7.31
N LYS A 140 3.87 -7.82 7.14
CA LYS A 140 2.43 -7.95 6.79
C LYS A 140 1.53 -7.42 7.89
N ALA A 141 1.87 -7.70 9.16
CA ALA A 141 1.09 -7.23 10.30
C ALA A 141 1.10 -5.70 10.44
N GLU A 142 2.21 -5.04 10.09
CA GLU A 142 2.31 -3.59 10.13
C GLU A 142 1.68 -2.91 8.91
N TRP A 143 1.84 -3.53 7.74
CA TRP A 143 1.42 -2.98 6.43
C TRP A 143 0.46 -3.93 5.71
N PRO A 144 -0.78 -4.07 6.17
CA PRO A 144 -1.79 -4.86 5.48
C PRO A 144 -2.04 -4.33 4.05
N PRO A 145 -2.05 -5.21 3.04
CA PRO A 145 -2.42 -4.84 1.69
C PRO A 145 -3.93 -4.59 1.62
N ILE A 146 -4.34 -3.43 1.09
CA ILE A 146 -5.76 -3.06 0.94
C ILE A 146 -6.23 -3.01 -0.52
N LEU A 147 -5.29 -2.90 -1.46
CA LEU A 147 -5.58 -2.84 -2.89
C LEU A 147 -4.60 -3.70 -3.68
N TYR A 148 -5.14 -4.42 -4.65
CA TYR A 148 -4.39 -5.18 -5.65
C TYR A 148 -5.02 -4.94 -7.02
N LEU A 149 -4.21 -4.50 -7.99
CA LEU A 149 -4.64 -4.14 -9.36
C LEU A 149 -5.82 -3.16 -9.35
N TYR A 150 -5.70 -2.08 -8.60
CA TYR A 150 -6.76 -1.09 -8.46
C TYR A 150 -6.72 -0.12 -9.64
N GLU A 151 -7.89 0.15 -10.22
CA GLU A 151 -8.04 0.85 -11.51
C GLU A 151 -7.17 0.17 -12.60
N ARG A 152 -7.78 -0.66 -13.47
CA ARG A 152 -7.15 -1.60 -14.43
C ARG A 152 -5.80 -1.23 -15.09
N ASP A 153 -5.42 0.04 -15.11
CA ASP A 153 -4.23 0.56 -15.78
C ASP A 153 -3.26 1.37 -14.87
N TRP A 154 -3.45 1.49 -13.54
CA TRP A 154 -2.84 2.60 -12.78
C TRP A 154 -2.14 2.24 -11.45
N GLY A 155 -2.45 1.13 -10.77
CA GLY A 155 -1.76 0.79 -9.53
C GLY A 155 -1.79 -0.70 -9.18
N HIS A 156 -0.63 -1.24 -8.80
CA HIS A 156 -0.50 -2.69 -8.60
C HIS A 156 -0.81 -3.08 -7.16
N LEU A 157 -0.20 -2.41 -6.18
CA LEU A 157 -0.33 -2.76 -4.77
C LEU A 157 -0.34 -1.52 -3.88
N VAL A 158 -1.31 -1.45 -2.96
CA VAL A 158 -1.33 -0.45 -1.90
C VAL A 158 -1.41 -1.12 -0.55
N PHE A 159 -0.51 -0.73 0.32
CA PHE A 159 -0.48 -1.08 1.73
C PHE A 159 -0.78 0.16 2.55
N THR A 160 -1.34 -0.02 3.73
CA THR A 160 -1.59 1.08 4.65
C THR A 160 -1.32 0.65 6.06
N ASP A 161 -0.97 1.60 6.92
CA ASP A 161 -0.92 1.35 8.35
C ASP A 161 -2.34 1.29 8.95
N LEU A 162 -2.46 0.78 10.18
CA LEU A 162 -3.76 0.65 10.85
C LEU A 162 -4.50 1.98 11.06
N THR A 163 -3.79 3.11 10.96
CA THR A 163 -4.36 4.46 11.13
C THR A 163 -4.85 5.08 9.83
N THR A 164 -4.58 4.47 8.67
CA THR A 164 -4.84 5.04 7.34
C THR A 164 -4.21 6.43 7.14
N THR A 165 -3.08 6.67 7.79
CA THR A 165 -2.32 7.93 7.62
C THR A 165 -1.11 7.74 6.72
N ARG A 166 -0.60 6.51 6.64
CA ARG A 166 0.59 6.18 5.86
C ARG A 166 0.23 5.11 4.84
N PHE A 167 0.72 5.30 3.62
CA PHE A 167 0.46 4.39 2.51
C PHE A 167 1.75 4.04 1.80
N LEU A 168 1.91 2.77 1.47
CA LEU A 168 2.97 2.29 0.60
C LEU A 168 2.34 1.92 -0.75
N LEU A 169 2.82 2.53 -1.82
CA LEU A 169 2.41 2.24 -3.18
C LEU A 169 3.54 1.51 -3.89
N VAL A 170 3.28 0.30 -4.37
CA VAL A 170 4.27 -0.45 -5.17
C VAL A 170 3.70 -0.66 -6.57
N MET A 171 4.43 -0.15 -7.55
CA MET A 171 4.16 -0.38 -8.97
C MET A 171 4.98 -1.56 -9.47
N ILE A 172 4.36 -2.45 -10.24
CA ILE A 172 5.05 -3.59 -10.87
C ILE A 172 5.10 -3.31 -12.36
N PHE A 173 6.29 -3.19 -12.92
CA PHE A 173 6.47 -3.00 -14.34
C PHE A 173 7.07 -4.24 -15.01
N PRO A 174 6.78 -4.48 -16.30
CA PRO A 174 7.53 -5.46 -17.08
C PRO A 174 9.00 -5.04 -17.21
N ASN A 175 9.81 -5.86 -17.86
CA ASN A 175 11.13 -5.41 -18.31
C ASN A 175 11.00 -4.24 -19.28
N GLU A 176 11.95 -3.33 -19.20
CA GLU A 176 12.16 -2.31 -20.23
C GLU A 176 12.32 -3.04 -21.57
N CYS A 177 11.60 -2.58 -22.61
CA CYS A 177 11.79 -3.09 -23.96
C CYS A 177 12.44 -2.04 -24.84
N ASP A 178 13.34 -2.48 -25.74
CA ASP A 178 13.95 -1.64 -26.78
C ASP A 178 12.95 -1.27 -27.91
N CYS A 179 11.66 -1.21 -27.58
CA CYS A 179 10.55 -0.98 -28.49
C CYS A 179 10.42 0.49 -28.94
N GLY A 180 11.32 1.38 -28.51
CA GLY A 180 11.29 2.82 -28.82
C GLY A 180 10.11 3.56 -28.18
N ASN A 181 9.41 2.93 -27.24
CA ASN A 181 8.24 3.48 -26.57
C ASN A 181 8.67 4.18 -25.28
N PHE A 182 8.72 5.52 -25.26
CA PHE A 182 9.10 6.31 -24.07
C PHE A 182 8.27 6.00 -22.82
N SER A 183 7.01 5.54 -22.95
CA SER A 183 6.18 5.18 -21.81
C SER A 183 6.63 3.89 -21.10
N HIS A 184 7.48 3.08 -21.74
CA HIS A 184 8.10 1.90 -21.14
C HIS A 184 9.44 2.21 -20.46
N HIS A 185 9.91 3.47 -20.47
CA HIS A 185 11.25 3.83 -20.00
C HIS A 185 11.28 4.82 -18.82
N ASP A 186 10.18 5.48 -18.49
CA ASP A 186 10.11 6.37 -17.31
C ASP A 186 9.14 5.86 -16.25
N TYR A 187 9.48 4.69 -15.69
CA TYR A 187 8.78 4.11 -14.55
C TYR A 187 8.79 5.03 -13.33
N GLY A 188 9.82 5.87 -13.20
CA GLY A 188 9.92 6.85 -12.12
C GLY A 188 8.82 7.91 -12.21
N ALA A 189 8.69 8.59 -13.34
CA ALA A 189 7.66 9.60 -13.56
C ALA A 189 6.25 9.01 -13.43
N LEU A 190 6.03 7.81 -13.97
CA LEU A 190 4.73 7.14 -13.84
C LEU A 190 4.41 6.82 -12.37
N THR A 191 5.38 6.27 -11.63
CA THR A 191 5.20 5.95 -10.20
C THR A 191 4.93 7.20 -9.38
N LYS A 192 5.68 8.29 -9.62
CA LYS A 192 5.46 9.58 -8.95
C LYS A 192 4.08 10.14 -9.26
N PHE A 193 3.66 10.12 -10.52
CA PHE A 193 2.33 10.57 -10.92
C PHE A 193 1.22 9.77 -10.22
N GLN A 194 1.35 8.45 -10.11
CA GLN A 194 0.38 7.64 -9.37
C GLN A 194 0.36 7.96 -7.88
N ALA A 195 1.52 8.23 -7.28
CA ALA A 195 1.61 8.66 -5.90
C ALA A 195 0.91 10.02 -5.67
N ASP A 196 1.10 10.97 -6.58
CA ASP A 196 0.43 12.29 -6.56
C ASP A 196 -1.08 12.19 -6.72
N ARG A 197 -1.53 11.36 -7.66
CA ARG A 197 -2.94 11.07 -7.88
C ARG A 197 -3.57 10.37 -6.68
N PHE A 198 -2.88 9.39 -6.09
CA PHE A 198 -3.36 8.71 -4.89
C PHE A 198 -3.43 9.68 -3.69
N MET A 199 -2.43 10.56 -3.53
CA MET A 199 -2.49 11.61 -2.50
C MET A 199 -3.63 12.61 -2.75
N SER A 200 -3.90 12.97 -4.01
CA SER A 200 -5.05 13.79 -4.39
C SER A 200 -6.37 13.13 -3.93
N LEU A 201 -6.51 11.82 -4.13
CA LEU A 201 -7.65 11.05 -3.66
C LEU A 201 -7.74 11.02 -2.13
N LEU A 202 -6.64 10.77 -1.42
CA LEU A 202 -6.60 10.80 0.03
C LEU A 202 -7.03 12.17 0.58
N LYS A 203 -6.49 13.25 0.01
CA LYS A 203 -6.86 14.61 0.39
C LYS A 203 -8.36 14.87 0.18
N TYR A 204 -8.91 14.37 -0.93
CA TYR A 204 -10.34 14.51 -1.23
C TYR A 204 -11.23 13.73 -0.25
N LEU A 205 -10.90 12.47 0.05
CA LEU A 205 -11.75 11.59 0.87
C LEU A 205 -11.67 11.87 2.37
N TYR A 206 -10.51 12.35 2.83
CA TYR A 206 -10.20 12.54 4.26
C TYR A 206 -10.14 14.01 4.69
N HIS A 207 -10.73 14.92 3.90
CA HIS A 207 -10.69 16.37 4.15
C HIS A 207 -11.36 16.79 5.47
N THR A 208 -12.34 16.05 5.98
CA THR A 208 -13.03 16.35 7.25
C THR A 208 -12.23 15.95 8.47
N GLU A 209 -11.21 15.11 8.32
CA GLU A 209 -10.41 14.59 9.43
C GLU A 209 -9.26 15.52 9.80
N GLN A 210 -9.37 16.81 9.47
CA GLN A 210 -8.47 17.81 9.99
C GLN A 210 -8.56 17.78 11.52
N LYS A 211 -7.42 17.49 12.14
CA LYS A 211 -7.31 17.32 13.59
C LYS A 211 -7.78 18.60 14.31
N PRO A 212 -8.34 18.47 15.52
CA PRO A 212 -8.56 19.64 16.35
C PRO A 212 -7.24 20.38 16.60
N ASN A 213 -7.25 21.70 16.50
CA ASN A 213 -6.08 22.60 16.52
C ASN A 213 -5.09 22.36 17.68
N TRP A 214 -5.52 21.77 18.79
CA TRP A 214 -4.66 21.50 19.95
C TRP A 214 -3.68 20.32 19.73
N PHE A 215 -3.85 19.53 18.66
CA PHE A 215 -2.94 18.44 18.28
C PHE A 215 -1.94 18.83 17.17
N ALA A 216 -1.74 20.13 16.95
CA ALA A 216 -0.84 20.69 15.93
C ALA A 216 0.62 20.25 16.05
N PHE A 217 1.02 19.65 17.18
CA PHE A 217 2.40 19.24 17.44
C PHE A 217 2.76 17.80 17.06
N THR A 218 1.80 17.00 16.58
CA THR A 218 2.13 15.66 16.07
C THR A 218 2.12 15.65 14.54
N HIS A 219 3.32 15.53 13.96
CA HIS A 219 3.68 15.37 12.54
C HIS A 219 3.01 14.17 11.82
N LEU A 220 1.76 13.83 12.13
CA LEU A 220 0.97 12.82 11.43
C LEU A 220 0.33 13.44 10.18
N THR A 221 1.19 14.00 9.34
CA THR A 221 0.83 14.37 7.98
C THR A 221 0.60 13.09 7.19
N ARG A 222 -0.51 13.01 6.46
CA ARG A 222 -0.73 11.87 5.57
C ARG A 222 0.38 11.82 4.52
N MET A 223 0.92 10.62 4.29
CA MET A 223 2.00 10.41 3.34
C MET A 223 1.77 9.18 2.49
N VAL A 224 2.25 9.26 1.25
CA VAL A 224 2.30 8.17 0.29
C VAL A 224 3.77 7.98 -0.07
N ARG A 225 4.32 6.82 0.30
CA ARG A 225 5.65 6.39 -0.11
C ARG A 225 5.47 5.44 -1.28
N ALA A 226 6.01 5.79 -2.44
CA ALA A 226 5.83 5.01 -3.66
C ALA A 226 7.16 4.51 -4.20
N THR A 227 7.16 3.32 -4.76
CA THR A 227 8.30 2.75 -5.49
C THR A 227 7.80 1.86 -6.60
N PHE A 228 8.73 1.37 -7.43
CA PHE A 228 8.43 0.40 -8.45
C PHE A 228 9.45 -0.73 -8.47
N VAL A 229 9.00 -1.88 -8.96
CA VAL A 229 9.81 -3.07 -9.17
C VAL A 229 9.65 -3.56 -10.60
N THR A 230 10.67 -4.22 -11.10
CA THR A 230 10.73 -4.74 -12.48
C THR A 230 11.11 -6.21 -12.46
N GLN A 231 10.92 -6.90 -13.57
CA GLN A 231 11.44 -8.27 -13.67
C GLN A 231 12.99 -8.28 -13.65
N SER A 232 13.65 -7.22 -14.15
CA SER A 232 15.10 -7.09 -14.19
C SER A 232 15.74 -7.01 -12.80
N ASN A 233 15.02 -6.48 -11.80
CA ASN A 233 15.46 -6.46 -10.41
C ASN A 233 14.92 -7.65 -9.58
N GLY A 234 14.36 -8.67 -10.24
CA GLY A 234 13.78 -9.85 -9.59
C GLY A 234 12.59 -9.50 -8.70
N TYR A 235 11.83 -8.47 -9.06
CA TYR A 235 10.74 -7.91 -8.26
C TYR A 235 11.15 -7.59 -6.81
N THR A 236 12.40 -7.18 -6.60
CA THR A 236 12.92 -6.91 -5.25
C THR A 236 12.62 -5.48 -4.85
N LEU A 237 12.06 -5.27 -3.67
CA LEU A 237 11.94 -3.94 -3.06
C LEU A 237 13.28 -3.49 -2.51
N ASP A 238 13.56 -2.19 -2.63
CA ASP A 238 14.70 -1.59 -1.93
C ASP A 238 14.49 -1.71 -0.40
N PRO A 239 15.47 -2.23 0.37
CA PRO A 239 15.33 -2.34 1.82
C PRO A 239 15.01 -1.02 2.53
N MET A 240 15.47 0.11 1.98
CA MET A 240 15.16 1.44 2.51
C MET A 240 13.70 1.82 2.30
N PHE A 241 12.98 1.19 1.38
CA PHE A 241 11.56 1.46 1.16
C PHE A 241 10.73 1.12 2.40
N LEU A 242 11.07 0.02 3.08
CA LEU A 242 10.39 -0.47 4.28
C LEU A 242 11.09 -0.04 5.57
N GLY A 243 12.43 0.10 5.55
CA GLY A 243 13.22 0.29 6.78
C GLY A 243 13.16 1.69 7.40
N THR A 244 12.87 2.73 6.62
CA THR A 244 12.69 4.10 7.15
C THR A 244 11.52 4.78 6.48
N LEU A 245 10.74 5.49 7.29
CA LEU A 245 9.62 6.31 6.83
C LEU A 245 10.03 7.75 6.50
N GLU A 246 11.26 8.11 6.84
CA GLU A 246 11.80 9.42 6.50
C GLU A 246 11.97 9.56 4.99
N PRO A 247 11.84 10.79 4.44
CA PRO A 247 12.14 11.05 3.05
C PRO A 247 13.57 10.56 2.74
N PRO A 248 13.74 9.78 1.67
CA PRO A 248 15.07 9.30 1.32
C PRO A 248 15.98 10.50 1.00
N PRO A 249 17.31 10.35 1.16
CA PRO A 249 18.28 11.26 0.56
C PRO A 249 17.97 11.42 -0.95
N SER A 250 18.20 12.60 -1.50
CA SER A 250 17.92 12.92 -2.91
C SER A 250 18.51 11.94 -3.93
N ASP A 251 19.53 11.17 -3.52
CA ASP A 251 20.26 10.22 -4.37
C ASP A 251 19.62 8.82 -4.46
N VAL A 252 18.61 8.49 -3.64
CA VAL A 252 17.98 7.16 -3.70
C VAL A 252 17.05 7.11 -4.90
N ARG A 253 17.51 6.42 -5.94
CA ARG A 253 16.75 6.22 -7.17
C ARG A 253 15.48 5.43 -6.84
N ASN A 254 14.33 5.89 -7.34
CA ASN A 254 13.07 5.14 -7.40
C ASN A 254 12.22 5.04 -6.11
N ILE A 255 12.52 5.81 -5.06
CA ILE A 255 11.61 5.97 -3.91
C ILE A 255 11.05 7.40 -3.89
N PHE A 256 9.74 7.52 -3.95
CA PHE A 256 9.03 8.80 -3.97
C PHE A 256 8.28 8.99 -2.66
N HIS A 257 8.49 10.14 -2.01
CA HIS A 257 7.74 10.53 -0.82
C HIS A 257 6.81 11.69 -1.17
N VAL A 258 5.50 11.43 -1.17
CA VAL A 258 4.45 12.42 -1.48
C VAL A 258 3.64 12.72 -0.23
N THR A 259 3.53 13.99 0.15
CA THR A 259 2.74 14.45 1.29
C THR A 259 1.58 15.33 0.84
N SER A 260 0.65 15.66 1.73
CA SER A 260 -0.43 16.61 1.43
C SER A 260 0.05 18.03 1.07
N GLN A 261 1.33 18.35 1.29
CA GLN A 261 1.94 19.64 0.94
C GLN A 261 2.78 19.56 -0.34
N THR A 262 3.31 18.40 -0.68
CA THR A 262 4.25 18.24 -1.82
C THR A 262 3.62 17.59 -3.06
N PHE A 263 2.38 17.10 -2.96
CA PHE A 263 1.72 16.44 -4.08
C PHE A 263 1.34 17.41 -5.20
N ILE A 264 1.29 16.88 -6.42
CA ILE A 264 0.78 17.59 -7.60
C ILE A 264 -0.70 17.20 -7.81
N PRO A 265 -1.65 18.16 -7.82
CA PRO A 265 -3.06 17.88 -8.10
C PRO A 265 -3.24 17.15 -9.44
N SER A 266 -3.86 15.97 -9.40
CA SER A 266 -3.86 15.04 -10.55
C SER A 266 -5.22 14.35 -10.81
N LEU A 267 -6.29 14.72 -10.10
CA LEU A 267 -7.64 14.19 -10.37
C LEU A 267 -8.35 15.02 -11.43
N LEU A 268 -9.00 14.36 -12.38
CA LEU A 268 -9.78 15.00 -13.44
C LEU A 268 -11.22 15.26 -12.98
N SER A 269 -11.91 16.24 -13.61
CA SER A 269 -13.29 16.60 -13.21
C SER A 269 -14.27 15.43 -13.28
N ASN A 270 -14.20 14.61 -14.34
CA ASN A 270 -15.06 13.44 -14.52
C ASN A 270 -14.82 12.36 -13.46
N GLU A 271 -13.58 12.25 -12.96
CA GLU A 271 -13.22 11.33 -11.89
C GLU A 271 -13.77 11.83 -10.56
N LEU A 272 -13.66 13.13 -10.29
CA LEU A 272 -14.25 13.76 -9.11
C LEU A 272 -15.77 13.64 -9.10
N GLU A 273 -16.45 13.80 -10.24
CA GLU A 273 -17.90 13.55 -10.37
C GLU A 273 -18.27 12.09 -10.06
N SER A 274 -17.45 11.15 -10.50
CA SER A 274 -17.63 9.72 -10.20
C SER A 274 -17.44 9.44 -8.71
N ILE A 275 -16.41 10.04 -8.09
CA ILE A 275 -16.15 9.96 -6.66
C ILE A 275 -17.31 10.57 -5.86
N ASP A 276 -17.81 11.75 -6.25
CA ASP A 276 -18.95 12.39 -5.60
C ASP A 276 -20.21 11.53 -5.66
N THR A 277 -20.44 10.85 -6.78
CA THR A 277 -21.57 9.94 -6.94
C THR A 277 -21.48 8.77 -5.95
N LEU A 278 -20.28 8.23 -5.72
CA LEU A 278 -20.05 7.21 -4.69
C LEU A 278 -20.24 7.78 -3.28
N LEU A 279 -19.73 8.97 -2.99
CA LEU A 279 -19.82 9.59 -1.66
C LEU A 279 -21.25 9.98 -1.28
N LYS A 280 -22.10 10.37 -2.25
CA LYS A 280 -23.52 10.63 -2.03
C LYS A 280 -24.24 9.44 -1.39
N GLN A 281 -23.86 8.21 -1.71
CA GLN A 281 -24.43 7.00 -1.10
C GLN A 281 -24.17 6.93 0.41
N SER A 282 -23.10 7.57 0.87
CA SER A 282 -22.69 7.62 2.29
C SER A 282 -23.11 8.91 3.01
N ASN A 283 -23.94 9.77 2.38
CA ASN A 283 -24.31 11.10 2.87
C ASN A 283 -23.12 12.03 3.16
N LYS A 284 -21.94 11.76 2.59
CA LYS A 284 -20.74 12.60 2.74
C LYS A 284 -20.72 13.66 1.63
N ARG A 285 -20.53 14.92 2.00
CA ARG A 285 -20.39 16.04 1.06
C ARG A 285 -18.99 16.62 1.16
N VAL A 286 -18.35 16.83 0.00
CA VAL A 286 -17.02 17.41 -0.08
C VAL A 286 -17.14 18.91 -0.40
N PRO A 287 -16.47 19.81 0.34
CA PRO A 287 -16.41 21.23 0.02
C PRO A 287 -15.80 21.50 -1.35
N LYS A 288 -16.30 22.55 -2.04
CA LYS A 288 -15.75 22.97 -3.34
C LYS A 288 -14.28 23.39 -3.24
N THR A 289 -13.84 23.92 -2.11
CA THR A 289 -12.44 24.31 -1.86
C THR A 289 -11.50 23.11 -2.02
N VAL A 290 -11.81 22.01 -1.33
CA VAL A 290 -11.06 20.75 -1.42
C VAL A 290 -11.04 20.21 -2.84
N ARG A 291 -12.17 20.34 -3.57
CA ARG A 291 -12.25 19.94 -4.98
C ARG A 291 -11.25 20.70 -5.84
N TYR A 292 -11.12 22.01 -5.68
CA TYR A 292 -10.16 22.81 -6.44
C TYR A 292 -8.70 22.48 -6.08
N GLU A 293 -8.43 22.09 -4.83
CA GLU A 293 -7.09 21.74 -4.38
C GLU A 293 -6.54 20.43 -4.97
N VAL A 294 -7.41 19.54 -5.46
CA VAL A 294 -7.01 18.22 -6.00
C VAL A 294 -7.22 18.10 -7.51
N LEU A 295 -7.88 19.10 -8.12
CA LEU A 295 -8.18 19.14 -9.54
C LEU A 295 -6.89 19.36 -10.34
N GLY A 296 -6.50 18.37 -11.14
CA GLY A 296 -5.38 18.44 -12.07
C GLY A 296 -5.81 18.78 -13.50
N SER A 297 -4.83 19.13 -14.35
CA SER A 297 -5.02 19.21 -15.80
C SER A 297 -4.68 17.87 -16.46
N LYS A 298 -5.16 17.67 -17.70
CA LYS A 298 -4.66 16.58 -18.54
C LYS A 298 -3.18 16.75 -18.90
N ASP A 299 -2.68 17.99 -18.89
CA ASP A 299 -1.30 18.34 -19.26
C ASP A 299 -0.28 17.95 -18.18
N SER A 300 -0.71 17.79 -16.92
CA SER A 300 0.17 17.32 -15.84
C SER A 300 0.35 15.81 -15.85
N ARG A 301 -0.44 15.08 -16.64
CA ARG A 301 -0.26 13.64 -16.82
C ARG A 301 1.04 13.43 -17.61
N PRO A 302 1.99 12.61 -17.13
CA PRO A 302 3.15 12.25 -17.94
C PRO A 302 2.62 11.71 -19.27
N ASP A 303 3.25 12.08 -20.38
CA ASP A 303 2.79 11.71 -21.73
C ASP A 303 3.06 10.23 -22.02
N VAL A 304 2.40 9.37 -21.25
CA VAL A 304 2.14 7.98 -21.58
C VAL A 304 1.06 7.90 -22.67
N SER A 305 0.33 8.99 -22.91
CA SER A 305 -0.85 8.99 -23.77
C SER A 305 -0.51 8.95 -25.25
N ALA A 306 0.53 9.66 -25.72
CA ALA A 306 0.97 9.59 -27.11
C ALA A 306 1.49 8.19 -27.46
N VAL A 307 1.99 7.45 -26.46
CA VAL A 307 2.55 6.11 -26.66
C VAL A 307 1.63 4.95 -26.26
N TRP A 308 0.54 5.23 -25.54
CA TRP A 308 -0.63 4.35 -25.46
C TRP A 308 -1.59 4.56 -26.65
N LYS A 309 -1.60 5.79 -27.23
CA LYS A 309 -2.28 6.11 -28.49
C LYS A 309 -1.45 5.71 -29.70
N SER A 310 -0.13 5.61 -29.59
CA SER A 310 0.62 4.75 -30.48
C SER A 310 0.03 3.37 -30.21
N LYS A 311 -0.76 2.86 -31.17
CA LYS A 311 -1.38 1.54 -31.09
C LYS A 311 -0.31 0.62 -30.49
N ASN A 312 -0.49 0.08 -29.28
CA ASN A 312 0.35 -1.01 -28.75
C ASN A 312 0.73 -1.84 -29.95
N SER A 313 2.01 -1.81 -30.38
CA SER A 313 2.40 -2.29 -31.71
C SER A 313 1.80 -3.68 -31.83
N ARG A 314 0.72 -3.81 -32.61
CA ARG A 314 -0.15 -4.98 -32.43
C ARG A 314 0.74 -6.17 -32.77
N GLN A 315 0.82 -7.12 -31.85
CA GLN A 315 1.66 -8.30 -32.04
C GLN A 315 0.78 -9.43 -32.54
N CYS A 316 1.30 -10.19 -33.51
CA CYS A 316 0.63 -11.40 -33.94
C CYS A 316 0.61 -12.42 -32.79
N ALA A 317 -0.56 -12.92 -32.40
CA ALA A 317 -0.67 -13.87 -31.30
C ALA A 317 -0.05 -15.24 -31.56
N HIS A 318 0.34 -15.53 -32.81
CA HIS A 318 1.06 -16.75 -33.16
C HIS A 318 2.58 -16.53 -33.21
N CYS A 319 3.05 -15.60 -34.05
CA CYS A 319 4.48 -15.41 -34.31
C CYS A 319 5.13 -14.27 -33.52
N GLN A 320 4.35 -13.54 -32.71
CA GLN A 320 4.78 -12.45 -31.82
C GLN A 320 5.46 -11.26 -32.50
N LYS A 321 5.55 -11.24 -33.83
CA LYS A 321 6.07 -10.10 -34.59
C LYS A 321 5.14 -8.90 -34.39
N SER A 322 5.70 -7.78 -33.96
CA SER A 322 5.06 -6.46 -34.01
C SER A 322 5.07 -5.96 -35.44
N SER A 323 3.92 -5.51 -35.95
CA SER A 323 3.86 -4.83 -37.25
C SER A 323 3.29 -3.44 -37.10
N THR A 324 3.86 -2.49 -37.85
CA THR A 324 3.28 -1.16 -38.07
C THR A 324 2.06 -1.21 -38.99
N SER A 325 1.89 -2.29 -39.76
CA SER A 325 0.71 -2.54 -40.60
C SER A 325 -0.50 -3.05 -39.81
N ASP A 326 -1.71 -2.83 -40.35
CA ASP A 326 -2.96 -3.27 -39.74
C ASP A 326 -3.04 -4.81 -39.71
N LEU A 327 -2.80 -5.40 -38.53
CA LEU A 327 -3.00 -6.82 -38.28
C LEU A 327 -4.48 -7.23 -38.40
N GLN A 328 -4.70 -8.45 -38.90
CA GLN A 328 -6.03 -9.04 -39.02
C GLN A 328 -6.58 -9.42 -37.64
N LEU A 329 -7.81 -8.97 -37.36
CA LEU A 329 -8.53 -9.32 -36.15
C LEU A 329 -9.22 -10.68 -36.30
N CYS A 330 -9.28 -11.46 -35.22
CA CYS A 330 -10.21 -12.58 -35.16
C CYS A 330 -11.64 -12.08 -35.39
N SER A 331 -12.33 -12.61 -36.41
CA SER A 331 -13.68 -12.18 -36.77
C SER A 331 -14.71 -12.43 -35.66
N ARG A 332 -14.46 -13.40 -34.78
CA ARG A 332 -15.36 -13.78 -33.69
C ARG A 332 -15.18 -12.90 -32.45
N CYS A 333 -13.96 -12.82 -31.90
CA CYS A 333 -13.72 -12.10 -30.66
C CYS A 333 -13.26 -10.65 -30.85
N ARG A 334 -12.69 -10.29 -32.00
CA ARG A 334 -12.11 -8.94 -32.24
C ARG A 334 -11.08 -8.47 -31.19
N LEU A 335 -10.59 -9.38 -30.33
CA LEU A 335 -9.63 -9.08 -29.27
C LEU A 335 -8.18 -9.41 -29.67
N ILE A 336 -7.99 -10.43 -30.50
CA ILE A 336 -6.66 -10.95 -30.85
C ILE A 336 -6.31 -10.63 -32.31
N HIS A 337 -5.04 -10.29 -32.55
CA HIS A 337 -4.49 -9.90 -33.85
C HIS A 337 -3.56 -10.96 -34.45
N TYR A 338 -3.56 -11.08 -35.77
CA TYR A 338 -2.71 -11.99 -36.54
C TYR A 338 -2.11 -11.29 -37.75
N CYS A 339 -0.86 -11.63 -38.11
CA CYS A 339 -0.22 -11.05 -39.32
C CYS A 339 -0.74 -11.67 -40.61
N SER A 340 -1.25 -12.91 -40.55
CA SER A 340 -1.82 -13.62 -41.69
C SER A 340 -2.88 -14.62 -41.24
N ARG A 341 -3.71 -15.07 -42.18
CA ARG A 341 -4.66 -16.17 -41.96
C ARG A 341 -3.97 -17.47 -41.54
N GLU A 342 -2.72 -17.68 -41.94
CA GLU A 342 -1.93 -18.85 -41.54
C GLU A 342 -1.62 -18.79 -40.04
N CYS A 343 -1.14 -17.64 -39.55
CA CYS A 343 -0.93 -17.43 -38.12
C CYS A 343 -2.23 -17.60 -37.31
N GLN A 344 -3.37 -17.13 -37.83
CA GLN A 344 -4.66 -17.35 -37.19
C GLN A 344 -5.02 -18.85 -37.11
N ARG A 345 -4.81 -19.62 -38.20
CA ARG A 345 -5.07 -21.07 -38.22
C ARG A 345 -4.16 -21.82 -37.26
N SER A 346 -2.88 -21.48 -37.23
CA SER A 346 -1.91 -22.13 -36.35
C SER A 346 -2.16 -21.83 -34.87
N ALA A 347 -2.60 -20.61 -34.53
CA ALA A 347 -2.99 -20.27 -33.16
C ALA A 347 -4.39 -20.79 -32.76
N TRP A 348 -5.22 -21.23 -33.72
CA TRP A 348 -6.62 -21.62 -33.46
C TRP A 348 -6.80 -22.71 -32.40
N PRO A 349 -5.99 -23.79 -32.35
CA PRO A 349 -6.16 -24.84 -31.34
C PRO A 349 -6.10 -24.32 -29.90
N MET A 350 -5.24 -23.33 -29.63
CA MET A 350 -5.14 -22.67 -28.33
C MET A 350 -6.18 -21.55 -28.18
N HIS A 351 -6.32 -20.71 -29.22
CA HIS A 351 -7.23 -19.56 -29.18
C HIS A 351 -8.70 -19.97 -29.00
N LYS A 352 -9.15 -21.08 -29.61
CA LYS A 352 -10.55 -21.53 -29.55
C LYS A 352 -11.05 -21.74 -28.11
N LEU A 353 -10.15 -22.06 -27.18
CA LEU A 353 -10.45 -22.27 -25.77
C LEU A 353 -10.86 -20.97 -25.05
N VAL A 354 -10.37 -19.83 -25.53
CA VAL A 354 -10.59 -18.50 -24.95
C VAL A 354 -11.38 -17.55 -25.86
N CYS A 355 -11.80 -18.02 -27.04
CA CYS A 355 -12.43 -17.20 -28.07
C CYS A 355 -13.92 -16.97 -27.77
N ASN A 356 -14.25 -15.81 -27.17
CA ASN A 356 -15.63 -15.38 -26.91
C ASN A 356 -16.08 -14.28 -27.87
N LYS A 357 -17.39 -14.19 -28.14
CA LYS A 357 -17.96 -13.17 -29.03
C LYS A 357 -17.89 -11.80 -28.32
N ALA A 358 -17.37 -10.79 -29.00
CA ALA A 358 -17.26 -9.42 -28.49
C ALA A 358 -18.61 -8.72 -28.39
#